data_AF-F8B1I4-F1
#
_entry.id   AF-F8B1I4-F1
#
_cell.length_a   1.000
_cell.length_b   1.000
_cell.length_c   1.000
_cell.angle_alpha   90.00
_cell.angle_beta   90.00
_cell.angle_gamma   90.00
#
_symmetry.space_group_name_H-M   'P 1'
#
loop_
_entity.id
_entity.type
_entity.pdbx_description
1 polymer ?
#
loop_
_entity_poly.entity_id
_entity_poly.type
_entity_poly.pdbx_seq_one_letter_code
_entity_poly.pdbx_strand_id
1 'polypeptide(L)'
;MTGQTPPTNGADLTDTTGRPAGPVAATIAATIAAAVEPRRVPLPSGPINLRDVGGYPTADGRTVRWRTLLRAGSLHGLDSRGRAVLAQIGLRTVVDLREDAEVTRAPDQLGRLAVEHRRIPVYTLPVTRQRTADDGAGGSASVGSFTATEAIRAASASGDLGSIYDHIVDHLGARLTAAVLALAAPDALPAIVHCSAGKDRTGLVIALVLDLVGVPAEVIAQDFALTSYFLRDEAAATVQRMSSWLSAEGTPLPPALLDSPPELILRSLARIRTSHGGTRAYLLAHGATGHALDRLVEALLVPADTPASRLERALERTSVPASPDLTAYTPTHTLIQISDTHIVREDELLHGKIDSYATLRTVLEQIEAAGTTIDALLLTGDLADSGDLAAYQRLRDLVEPVAARLGAPVLYAVGNHDSRGPFRAGLLGAEPTAEPYDHVHWIDDLRVIVLDTTRPGRHSGALSTAQLRWLADELATPAAAGTVLALHHPPVPSPISLVNALLLAEPEKLADVLAGSDVKILLAGHAHHSSAGAIGAVPVWVAGSSAYRAGTIGPTDRFTGLAGGEYTRVDVYPAGAVATAIPIADTEVIYDRNIEEMAKIASAYA
;
A
#
# COMPACT_ATOMS: atom_id res chain seq x y z
N MET A 1 15.05 -31.22 37.82
CA MET A 1 15.75 -30.00 37.37
C MET A 1 15.26 -29.69 35.96
N THR A 2 14.31 -28.78 35.85
CA THR A 2 13.58 -28.45 34.61
C THR A 2 13.68 -26.95 34.40
N GLY A 3 14.38 -26.52 33.35
CA GLY A 3 14.60 -25.13 32.99
C GLY A 3 13.41 -24.54 32.22
N GLN A 4 12.98 -23.36 32.66
CA GLN A 4 11.89 -22.56 32.11
C GLN A 4 12.29 -21.83 30.81
N THR A 5 11.38 -21.85 29.85
CA THR A 5 11.30 -20.97 28.67
C THR A 5 10.80 -19.57 29.05
N PRO A 6 11.19 -18.50 28.34
CA PRO A 6 10.73 -17.14 28.60
C PRO A 6 9.34 -16.87 27.95
N PRO A 7 8.54 -15.92 28.47
CA PRO A 7 7.18 -15.69 28.01
C PRO A 7 7.10 -14.85 26.72
N THR A 8 6.15 -15.21 25.86
CA THR A 8 5.74 -14.48 24.65
C THR A 8 4.77 -13.35 25.01
N ASN A 9 5.08 -12.12 24.58
CA ASN A 9 4.18 -10.96 24.68
C ASN A 9 3.04 -11.08 23.67
N GLY A 10 1.91 -11.66 24.09
CA GLY A 10 0.60 -11.38 23.50
C GLY A 10 0.04 -10.12 24.17
N ALA A 11 -0.32 -9.10 23.37
CA ALA A 11 -1.04 -7.96 23.88
C ALA A 11 -2.45 -8.42 24.31
N ASP A 12 -2.64 -8.55 25.62
CA ASP A 12 -3.91 -8.93 26.22
C ASP A 12 -4.86 -7.72 26.18
N LEU A 13 -5.95 -7.84 25.40
CA LEU A 13 -7.01 -6.82 25.29
C LEU A 13 -7.99 -6.98 26.46
N THR A 14 -7.53 -6.66 27.67
CA THR A 14 -8.37 -6.57 28.86
C THR A 14 -8.54 -5.12 29.29
N ASP A 15 -9.76 -4.74 29.68
CA ASP A 15 -10.02 -3.50 30.42
C ASP A 15 -9.22 -3.52 31.74
N THR A 16 -8.99 -2.34 32.34
CA THR A 16 -8.43 -2.09 33.68
C THR A 16 -9.00 -2.96 34.82
N THR A 17 -10.06 -3.73 34.56
CA THR A 17 -10.71 -4.68 35.48
C THR A 17 -10.51 -6.17 35.15
N GLY A 18 -9.75 -6.52 34.11
CA GLY A 18 -9.39 -7.91 33.76
C GLY A 18 -10.50 -8.74 33.10
N ARG A 19 -11.53 -8.11 32.51
CA ARG A 19 -12.56 -8.79 31.70
C ARG A 19 -12.27 -8.71 30.20
N PRO A 20 -12.62 -9.74 29.41
CA PRO A 20 -12.52 -9.68 27.95
C PRO A 20 -13.40 -8.56 27.40
N ALA A 21 -12.87 -7.78 26.46
CA ALA A 21 -13.59 -6.69 25.82
C ALA A 21 -14.89 -7.21 25.18
N GLY A 22 -16.04 -6.70 25.61
CA GLY A 22 -17.34 -7.14 25.11
C GLY A 22 -17.52 -6.88 23.59
N PRO A 23 -18.48 -7.54 22.93
CA PRO A 23 -18.67 -7.48 21.47
C PRO A 23 -18.86 -6.07 20.91
N VAL A 24 -19.38 -5.13 21.70
CA VAL A 24 -19.53 -3.72 21.34
C VAL A 24 -18.19 -3.00 21.24
N ALA A 25 -17.27 -3.26 22.18
CA ALA A 25 -15.94 -2.65 22.17
C ALA A 25 -15.09 -3.15 20.99
N ALA A 26 -15.18 -4.45 20.67
CA ALA A 26 -14.53 -5.03 19.48
C ALA A 26 -15.07 -4.43 18.17
N THR A 27 -16.39 -4.23 18.07
CA THR A 27 -17.02 -3.60 16.89
C THR A 27 -16.60 -2.13 16.74
N ILE A 28 -16.52 -1.38 17.84
CA ILE A 28 -16.04 0.00 17.83
C ILE A 28 -14.57 0.05 17.41
N ALA A 29 -13.72 -0.84 17.94
CA ALA A 29 -12.32 -0.93 17.57
C ALA A 29 -12.13 -1.27 16.07
N ALA A 30 -12.89 -2.22 15.53
CA ALA A 30 -12.86 -2.57 14.12
C ALA A 30 -13.34 -1.41 13.22
N THR A 31 -14.37 -0.68 13.65
CA THR A 31 -14.88 0.50 12.92
C THR A 31 -13.84 1.62 12.90
N ILE A 32 -13.16 1.87 14.02
CA ILE A 32 -12.07 2.85 14.10
C ILE A 32 -10.90 2.40 13.22
N ALA A 33 -10.50 1.13 13.28
CA ALA A 33 -9.42 0.59 12.45
C ALA A 33 -9.72 0.74 10.95
N ALA A 34 -10.94 0.39 10.50
CA ALA A 34 -11.35 0.56 9.11
C ALA A 34 -11.35 2.04 8.64
N ALA A 35 -11.61 2.98 9.55
CA ALA A 35 -11.53 4.41 9.27
C ALA A 35 -10.08 4.94 9.27
N VAL A 36 -9.20 4.36 10.10
CA VAL A 36 -7.82 4.80 10.33
C VAL A 36 -6.84 4.22 9.31
N GLU A 37 -6.91 2.92 9.03
CA GLU A 37 -5.89 2.19 8.27
C GLU A 37 -5.63 2.79 6.88
N PRO A 38 -6.66 3.15 6.09
CA PRO A 38 -6.45 3.77 4.77
C PRO A 38 -5.83 5.17 4.83
N ARG A 39 -5.89 5.84 5.99
CA ARG A 39 -5.41 7.22 6.20
C ARG A 39 -4.03 7.28 6.83
N ARG A 40 -3.56 6.18 7.42
CA ARG A 40 -2.28 6.14 8.10
C ARG A 40 -1.16 6.25 7.07
N VAL A 41 -0.21 7.16 7.31
CA VAL A 41 1.03 7.21 6.51
C VAL A 41 2.06 6.39 7.27
N PRO A 42 2.45 5.19 6.80
CA PRO A 42 3.29 4.28 7.57
C PRO A 42 4.73 4.82 7.63
N LEU A 43 5.11 5.35 8.80
CA LEU A 43 6.48 5.75 9.07
C LEU A 43 7.09 4.86 10.18
N PRO A 44 8.30 4.31 10.00
CA PRO A 44 8.98 3.52 11.03
C PRO A 44 9.25 4.33 12.31
N SER A 45 9.57 5.62 12.14
CA SER A 45 9.56 6.64 13.17
C SER A 45 9.19 7.98 12.53
N GLY A 46 8.40 8.81 13.20
CA GLY A 46 7.86 9.99 12.55
C GLY A 46 7.07 10.91 13.45
N PRO A 47 6.56 12.02 12.88
CA PRO A 47 5.66 12.92 13.59
C PRO A 47 4.43 12.18 14.06
N ILE A 48 3.99 12.51 15.28
CA ILE A 48 2.74 11.98 15.80
C ILE A 48 1.56 12.43 14.96
N ASN A 49 0.46 11.68 15.00
CA ASN A 49 -0.81 12.10 14.43
C ASN A 49 -0.75 12.38 12.91
N LEU A 50 0.24 11.80 12.23
CA LEU A 50 0.41 11.92 10.79
C LEU A 50 -0.62 11.06 10.06
N ARG A 51 -1.49 11.70 9.27
CA ARG A 51 -2.48 11.00 8.45
C ARG A 51 -2.92 11.83 7.24
N ASP A 52 -3.50 11.12 6.28
CA ASP A 52 -4.19 11.66 5.12
C ASP A 52 -5.62 12.12 5.48
N VAL A 53 -6.04 13.23 4.88
CA VAL A 53 -7.37 13.85 5.03
C VAL A 53 -8.30 13.47 3.86
N GLY A 54 -7.85 12.59 2.97
CA GLY A 54 -8.59 12.10 1.81
C GLY A 54 -9.76 11.17 2.12
N GLY A 55 -10.57 10.93 1.10
CA GLY A 55 -11.67 9.98 1.10
C GLY A 55 -12.94 10.43 1.80
N TYR A 56 -13.00 11.65 2.36
CA TYR A 56 -14.23 12.16 2.97
C TYR A 56 -15.26 12.54 1.90
N PRO A 57 -16.52 12.08 2.04
CA PRO A 57 -17.59 12.45 1.11
C PRO A 57 -18.02 13.89 1.35
N THR A 58 -18.31 14.61 0.26
CA THR A 58 -18.92 15.95 0.31
C THR A 58 -20.44 15.85 0.15
N ALA A 59 -21.16 16.87 0.61
CA ALA A 59 -22.63 16.94 0.52
C ALA A 59 -23.16 16.93 -0.93
N ASP A 60 -22.33 17.31 -1.90
CA ASP A 60 -22.66 17.32 -3.33
C ASP A 60 -22.25 16.03 -4.07
N GLY A 61 -21.85 14.98 -3.34
CA GLY A 61 -21.53 13.67 -3.92
C GLY A 61 -20.16 13.61 -4.60
N ARG A 62 -19.22 14.49 -4.26
CA ARG A 62 -17.79 14.38 -4.58
C ARG A 62 -17.04 13.76 -3.39
N THR A 63 -15.72 13.60 -3.53
CA THR A 63 -14.87 13.06 -2.47
C THR A 63 -13.57 13.85 -2.38
N VAL A 64 -13.05 14.02 -1.17
CA VAL A 64 -11.73 14.62 -0.94
C VAL A 64 -10.65 13.71 -1.53
N ARG A 65 -9.79 14.27 -2.37
CA ARG A 65 -8.72 13.56 -3.08
C ARG A 65 -7.69 13.02 -2.08
N TRP A 66 -7.39 11.73 -2.22
CA TRP A 66 -6.31 11.07 -1.47
C TRP A 66 -4.93 11.65 -1.80
N ARG A 67 -3.99 11.50 -0.86
CA ARG A 67 -2.56 11.85 -1.02
C ARG A 67 -2.30 13.31 -1.39
N THR A 68 -3.23 14.19 -1.02
CA THR A 68 -3.20 15.61 -1.42
C THR A 68 -3.09 16.55 -0.22
N LEU A 69 -3.75 16.24 0.90
CA LEU A 69 -3.63 17.01 2.14
C LEU A 69 -3.38 16.06 3.30
N LEU A 70 -2.26 16.29 3.98
CA LEU A 70 -1.86 15.55 5.17
C LEU A 70 -1.91 16.48 6.39
N ARG A 71 -2.18 15.90 7.55
CA ARG A 71 -2.08 16.57 8.85
C ARG A 71 -1.14 15.81 9.77
N ALA A 72 -0.41 16.52 10.61
CA ALA A 72 0.55 15.92 11.53
C ALA A 72 0.75 16.77 12.80
N GLY A 73 1.40 16.18 13.79
CA GLY A 73 2.17 16.89 14.81
C GLY A 73 3.54 17.34 14.30
N SER A 74 4.38 17.80 15.22
CA SER A 74 5.67 18.39 14.87
C SER A 74 6.59 17.40 14.13
N LEU A 75 7.26 17.88 13.08
CA LEU A 75 8.15 17.10 12.22
C LEU A 75 9.59 17.03 12.77
N HIS A 76 9.82 17.39 14.05
CA HIS A 76 11.15 17.30 14.69
C HIS A 76 11.66 15.86 14.85
N GLY A 77 10.75 14.89 14.85
CA GLY A 77 11.08 13.45 14.90
C GLY A 77 11.26 12.81 13.53
N LEU A 78 11.24 13.58 12.44
CA LEU A 78 11.28 13.05 11.08
C LEU A 78 12.69 12.51 10.74
N ASP A 79 12.82 11.20 10.62
CA ASP A 79 14.07 10.53 10.22
C ASP A 79 14.26 10.50 8.69
N SER A 80 15.35 9.87 8.22
CA SER A 80 15.65 9.77 6.78
C SER A 80 14.64 8.92 6.01
N ARG A 81 14.03 7.91 6.64
CA ARG A 81 13.01 7.07 6.01
C ARG A 81 11.69 7.84 5.90
N GLY A 82 11.30 8.55 6.96
CA GLY A 82 10.17 9.46 6.95
C GLY A 82 10.29 10.53 5.88
N ARG A 83 11.47 11.12 5.70
CA ARG A 83 11.72 12.02 4.58
C ARG A 83 11.55 11.33 3.22
N ALA A 84 12.09 10.13 3.02
CA ALA A 84 11.94 9.42 1.76
C ALA A 84 10.46 9.16 1.41
N VAL A 85 9.64 8.77 2.39
CA VAL A 85 8.19 8.58 2.20
C VAL A 85 7.50 9.89 1.82
N LEU A 86 7.79 10.99 2.54
CA LEU A 86 7.22 12.30 2.19
C LEU A 86 7.66 12.79 0.79
N ALA A 87 8.88 12.47 0.36
CA ALA A 87 9.37 12.75 -0.98
C ALA A 87 8.62 11.94 -2.05
N GLN A 88 8.34 10.67 -1.80
CA GLN A 88 7.58 9.78 -2.70
C GLN A 88 6.11 10.19 -2.83
N ILE A 89 5.49 10.68 -1.75
CA ILE A 89 4.17 11.32 -1.80
C ILE A 89 4.21 12.57 -2.71
N GLY A 90 5.39 13.09 -3.01
CA GLY A 90 5.57 14.31 -3.77
C GLY A 90 5.21 15.55 -2.95
N LEU A 91 5.45 15.52 -1.63
CA LEU A 91 5.17 16.64 -0.74
C LEU A 91 5.83 17.92 -1.28
N ARG A 92 5.03 18.97 -1.48
CA ARG A 92 5.48 20.27 -2.00
C ARG A 92 5.50 21.36 -0.95
N THR A 93 4.58 21.32 0.03
CA THR A 93 4.47 22.39 1.04
C THR A 93 4.34 21.84 2.45
N VAL A 94 5.01 22.50 3.39
CA VAL A 94 4.82 22.31 4.84
C VAL A 94 4.32 23.62 5.44
N VAL A 95 3.13 23.59 6.04
CA VAL A 95 2.54 24.71 6.77
C VAL A 95 2.74 24.47 8.28
N ASP A 96 3.70 25.19 8.86
CA ASP A 96 4.05 25.13 10.28
C ASP A 96 3.30 26.23 11.05
N LEU A 97 2.37 25.81 11.91
CA LEU A 97 1.51 26.69 12.69
C LEU A 97 2.09 27.07 14.07
N ARG A 98 3.29 26.58 14.38
CA ARG A 98 3.92 26.74 15.70
C ARG A 98 4.53 28.12 15.89
N GLU A 99 4.65 28.50 17.16
CA GLU A 99 5.33 29.72 17.58
C GLU A 99 6.86 29.55 17.58
N ASP A 100 7.59 30.66 17.53
CA ASP A 100 9.06 30.63 17.46
C ASP A 100 9.71 29.88 18.62
N ALA A 101 9.13 29.96 19.82
CA ALA A 101 9.61 29.22 20.98
C ALA A 101 9.44 27.69 20.82
N GLU A 102 8.34 27.23 20.23
CA GLU A 102 8.11 25.80 19.96
C GLU A 102 9.08 25.25 18.93
N VAL A 103 9.42 26.07 17.96
CA VAL A 103 10.29 25.69 16.83
C VAL A 103 11.74 25.70 17.25
N THR A 104 12.15 26.70 18.03
CA THR A 104 13.50 26.76 18.59
C THR A 104 13.77 25.54 19.47
N ARG A 105 12.74 25.09 20.21
CA ARG A 105 12.82 23.91 21.07
C ARG A 105 12.84 22.59 20.29
N ALA A 106 12.05 22.50 19.22
CA ALA A 106 11.86 21.28 18.43
C ALA A 106 11.83 21.61 16.93
N PRO A 107 12.99 21.89 16.31
CA PRO A 107 13.04 22.26 14.89
C PRO A 107 12.69 21.06 14.00
N ASP A 108 11.92 21.31 12.94
CA ASP A 108 11.53 20.26 11.99
C ASP A 108 12.74 19.70 11.24
N GLN A 109 12.76 18.37 11.09
CA GLN A 109 13.86 17.66 10.45
C GLN A 109 13.58 17.41 8.96
N LEU A 110 13.27 18.49 8.23
CA LEU A 110 12.93 18.44 6.79
C LEU A 110 14.13 18.03 5.91
N GLY A 111 15.37 18.25 6.36
CA GLY A 111 16.58 17.82 5.66
C GLY A 111 16.66 18.36 4.22
N ARG A 112 16.85 17.45 3.24
CA ARG A 112 16.95 17.77 1.80
C ARG A 112 15.61 17.67 1.07
N LEU A 113 14.48 17.61 1.77
CA LEU A 113 13.19 17.61 1.10
C LEU A 113 13.01 18.90 0.31
N ALA A 114 12.67 18.76 -0.97
CA ALA A 114 12.39 19.88 -1.85
C ALA A 114 10.97 20.42 -1.59
N VAL A 115 10.77 20.96 -0.38
CA VAL A 115 9.48 21.52 0.06
C VAL A 115 9.58 23.00 0.35
N GLU A 116 8.51 23.72 0.06
CA GLU A 116 8.31 25.07 0.55
C GLU A 116 7.84 25.02 2.01
N HIS A 117 8.64 25.56 2.91
CA HIS A 117 8.29 25.64 4.33
C HIS A 117 7.65 27.00 4.65
N ARG A 118 6.34 27.01 4.88
CA ARG A 118 5.52 28.19 5.17
C ARG A 118 5.26 28.31 6.67
N ARG A 119 5.80 29.37 7.26
CA ARG A 119 5.68 29.69 8.69
C ARG A 119 4.51 30.61 8.97
N ILE A 120 3.46 30.10 9.62
CA ILE A 120 2.22 30.84 9.87
C ILE A 120 1.80 30.61 11.32
N PRO A 121 2.47 31.27 12.29
CA PRO A 121 2.20 31.05 13.71
C PRO A 121 0.74 31.44 14.05
N VAL A 122 0.03 30.50 14.68
CA VAL A 122 -1.30 30.72 15.26
C VAL A 122 -1.14 30.64 16.77
N TYR A 123 -1.33 31.77 17.46
CA TYR A 123 -1.14 31.89 18.91
C TYR A 123 -2.38 31.41 19.67
N THR A 124 -2.21 30.77 20.82
CA THR A 124 -3.35 30.21 21.57
C THR A 124 -3.87 31.11 22.70
N LEU A 125 -3.33 32.32 22.90
CA LEU A 125 -3.69 33.21 24.01
C LEU A 125 -3.84 34.68 23.62
N PRO A 126 -4.73 35.42 24.34
CA PRO A 126 -4.71 36.87 24.32
C PRO A 126 -3.44 37.39 25.04
N VAL A 127 -2.58 38.12 24.34
CA VAL A 127 -1.57 38.97 24.97
C VAL A 127 -2.28 40.21 25.52
N THR A 128 -2.88 40.13 26.71
CA THR A 128 -3.43 41.31 27.39
C THR A 128 -2.29 42.16 27.92
N ARG A 129 -1.96 43.22 27.18
CA ARG A 129 -1.21 44.36 27.70
C ARG A 129 -2.18 45.22 28.53
N GLN A 130 -2.47 44.84 29.77
CA GLN A 130 -3.18 45.72 30.69
C GLN A 130 -2.17 46.71 31.27
N ARG A 131 -2.10 47.89 30.66
CA ARG A 131 -1.43 49.04 31.24
C ARG A 131 -2.46 49.74 32.12
N THR A 132 -2.51 49.39 33.41
CA THR A 132 -3.28 50.16 34.39
C THR A 132 -2.54 51.46 34.66
N ALA A 133 -3.29 52.56 34.60
CA ALA A 133 -2.80 53.89 34.90
C ALA A 133 -2.72 54.07 36.42
N ASP A 134 -1.68 53.55 37.09
CA ASP A 134 -1.32 54.05 38.44
C ASP A 134 0.11 53.72 38.94
N ASP A 135 1.07 53.34 38.09
CA ASP A 135 2.44 53.09 38.56
C ASP A 135 3.37 54.24 38.17
N GLY A 136 3.62 55.09 39.17
CA GLY A 136 4.62 56.14 39.16
C GLY A 136 6.05 55.62 39.03
N ALA A 137 6.91 56.57 38.67
CA ALA A 137 8.35 56.48 38.46
C ALA A 137 9.12 55.39 39.24
N GLY A 138 9.87 54.57 38.48
CA GLY A 138 11.11 53.93 38.97
C GLY A 138 11.02 52.44 39.28
N GLY A 139 11.14 51.59 38.26
CA GLY A 139 11.41 50.16 38.45
C GLY A 139 11.51 49.42 37.13
N SER A 140 12.71 48.94 36.77
CA SER A 140 12.85 48.00 35.65
C SER A 140 12.29 46.63 36.09
N ALA A 141 11.03 46.37 35.78
CA ALA A 141 10.46 45.05 35.94
C ALA A 141 10.78 44.21 34.69
N SER A 142 11.52 43.11 34.88
CA SER A 142 11.75 42.07 33.89
C SER A 142 10.40 41.49 33.44
N VAL A 143 10.12 41.56 32.14
CA VAL A 143 8.98 40.89 31.52
C VAL A 143 9.22 39.37 31.61
N GLY A 144 8.61 38.73 32.61
CA GLY A 144 8.55 37.27 32.69
C GLY A 144 7.69 36.75 31.54
N SER A 145 8.31 36.02 30.62
CA SER A 145 7.64 35.33 29.52
C SER A 145 6.72 34.24 30.08
N PHE A 146 5.43 34.51 30.17
CA PHE A 146 4.41 33.45 30.29
C PHE A 146 4.41 32.68 28.98
N THR A 147 4.66 31.37 29.02
CA THR A 147 4.68 30.54 27.82
C THR A 147 3.27 30.09 27.45
N ALA A 148 2.94 30.02 26.14
CA ALA A 148 1.65 29.51 25.64
C ALA A 148 1.26 28.14 26.25
N THR A 149 2.28 27.33 26.55
CA THR A 149 2.18 26.03 27.21
C THR A 149 1.62 26.09 28.64
N GLU A 150 1.97 27.10 29.42
CA GLU A 150 1.51 27.23 30.81
C GLU A 150 0.06 27.67 30.91
N ALA A 151 -0.42 28.51 29.99
CA ALA A 151 -1.81 28.92 29.99
C ALA A 151 -2.73 27.88 29.35
N ILE A 152 -2.28 27.09 28.36
CA ILE A 152 -3.02 25.90 27.91
C ILE A 152 -3.16 24.90 29.07
N ARG A 153 -2.09 24.70 29.85
CA ARG A 153 -2.11 23.88 31.07
C ARG A 153 -3.11 24.44 32.10
N ALA A 154 -3.14 25.76 32.29
CA ALA A 154 -4.10 26.43 33.18
C ALA A 154 -5.55 26.35 32.68
N ALA A 155 -5.80 26.50 31.37
CA ALA A 155 -7.12 26.40 30.76
C ALA A 155 -7.64 24.95 30.69
N SER A 156 -6.74 23.99 30.50
CA SER A 156 -7.02 22.56 30.65
C SER A 156 -7.31 22.20 32.12
N ALA A 157 -6.65 22.85 33.07
CA ALA A 157 -6.93 22.70 34.50
C ALA A 157 -8.25 23.39 34.94
N SER A 158 -8.70 24.44 34.23
CA SER A 158 -9.97 25.13 34.48
C SER A 158 -11.17 24.56 33.70
N GLY A 159 -10.94 23.59 32.81
CA GLY A 159 -11.99 22.84 32.11
C GLY A 159 -12.64 23.53 30.90
N ASP A 160 -12.14 24.67 30.40
CA ASP A 160 -12.75 25.40 29.27
C ASP A 160 -11.82 25.49 28.05
N LEU A 161 -11.49 24.34 27.46
CA LEU A 161 -10.77 24.26 26.18
C LEU A 161 -11.54 24.95 25.03
N GLY A 162 -12.87 25.05 25.13
CA GLY A 162 -13.70 25.70 24.11
C GLY A 162 -13.41 27.19 23.97
N SER A 163 -13.11 27.89 25.06
CA SER A 163 -12.72 29.31 25.01
C SER A 163 -11.48 29.60 24.15
N ILE A 164 -10.53 28.66 24.09
CA ILE A 164 -9.32 28.79 23.25
C ILE A 164 -9.70 28.73 21.77
N TYR A 165 -10.58 27.81 21.39
CA TYR A 165 -11.05 27.67 20.01
C TYR A 165 -11.85 28.91 19.59
N ASP A 166 -12.75 29.39 20.46
CA ASP A 166 -13.50 30.62 20.24
C ASP A 166 -12.55 31.82 20.04
N HIS A 167 -11.52 31.96 20.88
CA HIS A 167 -10.53 33.03 20.75
C HIS A 167 -9.77 32.99 19.41
N ILE A 168 -9.31 31.80 19.00
CA ILE A 168 -8.59 31.64 17.72
C ILE A 168 -9.51 32.02 16.54
N VAL A 169 -10.76 31.56 16.55
CA VAL A 169 -11.74 31.87 15.50
C VAL A 169 -12.05 33.37 15.46
N ASP A 170 -12.24 34.02 16.61
CA ASP A 170 -12.67 35.42 16.69
C ASP A 170 -11.55 36.42 16.38
N HIS A 171 -10.31 36.10 16.75
CA HIS A 171 -9.22 37.07 16.74
C HIS A 171 -8.08 36.74 15.79
N LEU A 172 -7.98 35.48 15.33
CA LEU A 172 -6.87 35.02 14.49
C LEU A 172 -7.32 34.56 13.10
N GLY A 173 -8.50 35.00 12.65
CA GLY A 173 -9.01 34.64 11.33
C GLY A 173 -8.05 34.95 10.18
N ALA A 174 -7.33 36.08 10.22
CA ALA A 174 -6.32 36.39 9.22
C ALA A 174 -5.18 35.35 9.16
N ARG A 175 -4.79 34.75 10.30
CA ARG A 175 -3.77 33.69 10.36
C ARG A 175 -4.30 32.35 9.89
N LEU A 176 -5.53 31.99 10.28
CA LEU A 176 -6.21 30.79 9.77
C LEU A 176 -6.39 30.88 8.24
N THR A 177 -6.82 32.03 7.74
CA THR A 177 -6.94 32.29 6.31
C THR A 177 -5.60 32.23 5.61
N ALA A 178 -4.53 32.77 6.18
CA ALA A 178 -3.19 32.64 5.61
C ALA A 178 -2.75 31.16 5.49
N ALA A 179 -3.06 30.32 6.49
CA ALA A 179 -2.76 28.89 6.42
C ALA A 179 -3.55 28.19 5.30
N VAL A 180 -4.84 28.50 5.13
CA VAL A 180 -5.64 27.99 4.02
C VAL A 180 -5.12 28.49 2.67
N LEU A 181 -4.74 29.76 2.56
CA LEU A 181 -4.19 30.33 1.33
C LEU A 181 -2.84 29.75 0.93
N ALA A 182 -2.03 29.32 1.90
CA ALA A 182 -0.79 28.59 1.62
C ALA A 182 -1.05 27.28 0.87
N LEU A 183 -2.18 26.61 1.16
CA LEU A 183 -2.60 25.40 0.44
C LEU A 183 -3.19 25.72 -0.95
N ALA A 184 -3.74 26.92 -1.11
CA ALA A 184 -4.36 27.40 -2.36
C ALA A 184 -3.37 28.00 -3.37
N ALA A 185 -2.08 28.09 -3.01
CA ALA A 185 -1.04 28.57 -3.90
C ALA A 185 -0.83 27.57 -5.06
N PRO A 186 -0.48 28.04 -6.27
CA PRO A 186 -0.12 27.15 -7.38
C PRO A 186 0.97 26.16 -6.95
N ASP A 187 0.80 24.89 -7.33
CA ASP A 187 1.72 23.80 -7.02
C ASP A 187 1.96 23.53 -5.52
N ALA A 188 1.13 24.06 -4.61
CA ALA A 188 1.35 23.90 -3.17
C ALA A 188 1.05 22.49 -2.62
N LEU A 189 0.03 21.81 -3.16
CA LEU A 189 -0.37 20.46 -2.75
C LEU A 189 0.41 19.43 -3.56
N PRO A 190 0.81 18.25 -3.05
CA PRO A 190 0.52 17.72 -1.73
C PRO A 190 1.17 18.51 -0.60
N ALA A 191 0.43 18.74 0.50
CA ALA A 191 0.91 19.55 1.61
C ALA A 191 0.65 18.92 2.99
N ILE A 192 1.51 19.25 3.96
CA ILE A 192 1.31 18.94 5.38
C ILE A 192 0.96 20.22 6.13
N VAL A 193 -0.11 20.17 6.93
CA VAL A 193 -0.39 21.17 7.96
C VAL A 193 -0.07 20.58 9.32
N HIS A 194 0.78 21.24 10.11
CA HIS A 194 1.13 20.74 11.44
C HIS A 194 1.25 21.84 12.49
N CYS A 195 1.12 21.41 13.74
CA CYS A 195 1.47 22.19 14.92
C CYS A 195 2.35 21.31 15.83
N SER A 196 2.24 21.45 17.16
CA SER A 196 2.98 20.59 18.09
C SER A 196 2.43 19.17 18.15
N ALA A 197 1.15 18.99 18.50
CA ALA A 197 0.50 17.67 18.55
C ALA A 197 -0.35 17.34 17.31
N GLY A 198 -0.55 18.31 16.42
CA GLY A 198 -1.49 18.16 15.29
C GLY A 198 -2.96 18.15 15.72
N LYS A 199 -3.26 18.57 16.96
CA LYS A 199 -4.60 18.58 17.56
C LYS A 199 -5.32 19.89 17.29
N ASP A 200 -5.01 20.95 18.02
CA ASP A 200 -5.88 22.12 18.10
C ASP A 200 -5.76 23.04 16.86
N ARG A 201 -4.60 23.69 16.67
CA ARG A 201 -4.36 24.61 15.54
C ARG A 201 -4.49 23.92 14.18
N THR A 202 -3.90 22.72 14.06
CA THR A 202 -4.05 21.88 12.87
C THR A 202 -5.51 21.46 12.67
N GLY A 203 -6.20 21.04 13.73
CA GLY A 203 -7.61 20.65 13.65
C GLY A 203 -8.51 21.76 13.15
N LEU A 204 -8.30 23.00 13.60
CA LEU A 204 -9.04 24.16 13.10
C LEU A 204 -8.77 24.42 11.61
N VAL A 205 -7.51 24.43 11.17
CA VAL A 205 -7.19 24.65 9.75
C VAL A 205 -7.77 23.54 8.88
N ILE A 206 -7.64 22.27 9.28
CA ILE A 206 -8.21 21.13 8.56
C ILE A 206 -9.73 21.19 8.54
N ALA A 207 -10.38 21.56 9.65
CA ALA A 207 -11.83 21.72 9.69
C ALA A 207 -12.33 22.82 8.75
N LEU A 208 -11.61 23.95 8.65
CA LEU A 208 -11.94 25.02 7.69
C LEU A 208 -11.80 24.55 6.25
N VAL A 209 -10.74 23.80 5.93
CA VAL A 209 -10.54 23.27 4.57
C VAL A 209 -11.65 22.27 4.23
N LEU A 210 -11.98 21.35 5.13
CA LEU A 210 -13.01 20.34 4.91
C LEU A 210 -14.42 20.96 4.79
N ASP A 211 -14.76 21.94 5.62
CA ASP A 211 -16.04 22.66 5.52
C ASP A 211 -16.12 23.50 4.24
N LEU A 212 -15.00 24.11 3.81
CA LEU A 212 -14.91 24.85 2.55
C LEU A 212 -15.19 23.97 1.33
N VAL A 213 -14.68 22.72 1.31
CA VAL A 213 -14.91 21.78 0.20
C VAL A 213 -16.24 21.02 0.33
N GLY A 214 -17.03 21.29 1.38
CA GLY A 214 -18.39 20.77 1.53
C GLY A 214 -18.51 19.41 2.23
N VAL A 215 -17.53 19.00 3.02
CA VAL A 215 -17.64 17.80 3.88
C VAL A 215 -18.62 18.09 5.03
N PRO A 216 -19.56 17.17 5.36
CA PRO A 216 -20.49 17.37 6.46
C PRO A 216 -19.79 17.57 7.81
N ALA A 217 -20.30 18.48 8.64
CA ALA A 217 -19.66 18.88 9.91
C ALA A 217 -19.43 17.69 10.86
N GLU A 218 -20.32 16.70 10.84
CA GLU A 218 -20.23 15.47 11.62
C GLU A 218 -19.02 14.63 11.19
N VAL A 219 -18.74 14.55 9.89
CA VAL A 219 -17.58 13.83 9.34
C VAL A 219 -16.29 14.57 9.70
N ILE A 220 -16.29 15.91 9.64
CA ILE A 220 -15.15 16.73 10.07
C ILE A 220 -14.84 16.52 11.56
N ALA A 221 -15.88 16.50 12.39
CA ALA A 221 -15.74 16.27 13.82
C ALA A 221 -15.21 14.87 14.14
N GLN A 222 -15.62 13.86 13.35
CA GLN A 222 -15.08 12.49 13.44
C GLN A 222 -13.60 12.43 13.07
N ASP A 223 -13.15 13.10 11.99
CA ASP A 223 -11.70 13.21 11.68
C ASP A 223 -10.93 13.83 12.84
N PHE A 224 -11.46 14.91 13.42
CA PHE A 224 -10.82 15.55 14.57
C PHE A 224 -10.69 14.58 15.75
N ALA A 225 -11.75 13.81 16.04
CA ALA A 225 -11.77 12.83 17.13
C ALA A 225 -10.74 11.71 16.97
N LEU A 226 -10.40 11.31 15.72
CA LEU A 226 -9.33 10.35 15.43
C LEU A 226 -7.98 10.78 16.02
N THR A 227 -7.76 12.09 16.25
CA THR A 227 -6.55 12.58 16.90
C THR A 227 -6.31 11.89 18.24
N SER A 228 -7.35 11.61 19.02
CA SER A 228 -7.19 10.89 20.29
C SER A 228 -6.72 9.45 20.10
N TYR A 229 -7.08 8.81 18.98
CA TYR A 229 -6.58 7.47 18.63
C TYR A 229 -5.10 7.53 18.27
N PHE A 230 -4.71 8.38 17.31
CA PHE A 230 -3.32 8.49 16.88
C PHE A 230 -2.38 8.91 18.02
N LEU A 231 -2.83 9.83 18.89
CA LEU A 231 -2.04 10.23 20.06
C LEU A 231 -1.93 9.12 21.11
N ARG A 232 -2.91 8.20 21.21
CA ARG A 232 -2.92 7.06 22.14
C ARG A 232 -2.15 5.85 21.63
N ASP A 233 -2.28 5.51 20.35
CA ASP A 233 -1.60 4.38 19.72
C ASP A 233 -0.08 4.64 19.63
N GLU A 234 0.31 5.88 19.37
CA GLU A 234 1.72 6.31 19.39
C GLU A 234 2.22 6.69 20.80
N ALA A 235 1.38 6.53 21.84
CA ALA A 235 1.59 7.12 23.16
C ALA A 235 2.72 6.51 23.98
N ALA A 236 3.01 5.21 23.89
CA ALA A 236 3.89 4.60 24.88
C ALA A 236 5.31 5.19 24.87
N ALA A 237 5.87 5.45 23.68
CA ALA A 237 7.21 6.03 23.53
C ALA A 237 7.20 7.56 23.34
N THR A 238 6.06 8.16 22.96
CA THR A 238 6.01 9.58 22.56
C THR A 238 5.32 10.47 23.57
N VAL A 239 4.36 9.98 24.37
CA VAL A 239 3.82 10.73 25.52
C VAL A 239 4.89 10.92 26.59
N GLN A 240 5.79 9.93 26.77
CA GLN A 240 6.95 10.04 27.65
C GLN A 240 7.99 11.06 27.15
N ARG A 241 8.08 11.25 25.82
CA ARG A 241 8.84 12.35 25.22
C ARG A 241 8.09 13.66 25.43
N MET A 242 6.84 13.81 24.98
CA MET A 242 6.02 15.04 25.14
C MET A 242 5.93 15.55 26.58
N SER A 243 5.84 14.68 27.59
CA SER A 243 5.81 15.07 29.01
C SER A 243 7.08 15.78 29.44
N SER A 244 8.26 15.36 28.92
CA SER A 244 9.55 16.04 29.14
C SER A 244 9.67 17.40 28.44
N TRP A 245 8.84 17.68 27.43
CA TRP A 245 8.91 18.92 26.64
C TRP A 245 7.84 19.96 27.01
N LEU A 246 6.73 19.54 27.64
CA LEU A 246 5.59 20.40 28.00
C LEU A 246 5.49 20.69 29.52
N SER A 247 6.18 19.89 30.35
CA SER A 247 6.41 20.16 31.77
C SER A 247 7.89 20.40 32.01
N ALA A 248 8.24 21.49 32.72
CA ALA A 248 9.62 21.77 33.14
C ALA A 248 10.22 20.64 34.02
N GLU A 249 9.37 19.76 34.55
CA GLU A 249 9.74 18.66 35.45
C GLU A 249 9.50 17.26 34.85
N GLY A 250 9.08 17.15 33.58
CA GLY A 250 8.84 15.85 32.93
C GLY A 250 7.58 15.10 33.39
N THR A 251 6.68 15.78 34.09
CA THR A 251 5.42 15.23 34.59
C THR A 251 4.53 14.72 33.44
N PRO A 252 4.00 13.49 33.50
CA PRO A 252 3.06 12.95 32.50
C PRO A 252 1.89 13.90 32.26
N LEU A 253 1.52 14.12 31.00
CA LEU A 253 0.35 14.94 30.66
C LEU A 253 -0.93 14.24 31.19
N PRO A 254 -1.89 14.99 31.74
CA PRO A 254 -3.19 14.44 32.11
C PRO A 254 -3.87 13.78 30.90
N PRO A 255 -4.53 12.61 31.05
CA PRO A 255 -5.23 11.93 29.95
C PRO A 255 -6.23 12.83 29.20
N ALA A 256 -6.87 13.76 29.91
CA ALA A 256 -7.80 14.75 29.34
C ALA A 256 -7.16 15.70 28.29
N LEU A 257 -5.83 15.83 28.29
CA LEU A 257 -5.10 16.68 27.34
C LEU A 257 -4.82 15.96 26.00
N LEU A 258 -4.93 14.63 25.99
CA LEU A 258 -4.84 13.78 24.79
C LEU A 258 -6.21 13.57 24.13
N ASP A 259 -7.30 13.85 24.84
CA ASP A 259 -8.65 13.76 24.27
C ASP A 259 -8.91 14.89 23.26
N SER A 260 -9.58 14.51 22.18
CA SER A 260 -9.98 15.37 21.08
C SER A 260 -11.50 15.28 20.88
N PRO A 261 -12.31 15.85 21.80
CA PRO A 261 -13.75 15.76 21.73
C PRO A 261 -14.29 16.43 20.44
N PRO A 262 -15.14 15.76 19.65
CA PRO A 262 -15.68 16.28 18.39
C PRO A 262 -16.43 17.62 18.56
N GLU A 263 -16.98 17.86 19.74
CA GLU A 263 -17.75 19.06 20.09
C GLU A 263 -16.94 20.35 19.96
N LEU A 264 -15.61 20.30 20.08
CA LEU A 264 -14.75 21.49 19.94
C LEU A 264 -14.77 22.03 18.50
N ILE A 265 -14.68 21.14 17.51
CA ILE A 265 -14.75 21.54 16.10
C ILE A 265 -16.17 21.89 15.69
N LEU A 266 -17.18 21.14 16.17
CA LEU A 266 -18.58 21.48 15.92
C LEU A 266 -18.94 22.87 16.45
N ARG A 267 -18.52 23.22 17.68
CA ARG A 267 -18.68 24.56 18.26
C ARG A 267 -18.01 25.62 17.40
N SER A 268 -16.79 25.37 16.93
CA SER A 268 -16.04 26.32 16.10
C SER A 268 -16.71 26.58 14.76
N LEU A 269 -17.12 25.52 14.05
CA LEU A 269 -17.83 25.64 12.77
C LEU A 269 -19.20 26.31 12.94
N ALA A 270 -19.93 25.99 14.01
CA ALA A 270 -21.19 26.65 14.35
C ALA A 270 -20.98 28.15 14.60
N ARG A 271 -19.95 28.51 15.37
CA ARG A 271 -19.59 29.91 15.64
C ARG A 271 -19.28 30.69 14.36
N ILE A 272 -18.50 30.10 13.45
CA ILE A 272 -18.20 30.67 12.13
C ILE A 272 -19.46 30.86 11.30
N ARG A 273 -20.34 29.86 11.29
CA ARG A 273 -21.61 29.92 10.57
C ARG A 273 -22.51 31.03 11.11
N THR A 274 -22.58 31.20 12.42
CA THR A 274 -23.38 32.26 13.07
C THR A 274 -22.81 33.65 12.81
N SER A 275 -21.49 33.83 12.88
CA SER A 275 -20.84 35.15 12.78
C SER A 275 -20.61 35.63 11.34
N HIS A 276 -20.36 34.71 10.39
CA HIS A 276 -19.99 35.05 9.01
C HIS A 276 -20.87 34.38 7.95
N GLY A 277 -21.80 33.50 8.31
CA GLY A 277 -22.64 32.77 7.35
C GLY A 277 -22.00 31.51 6.78
N GLY A 278 -20.78 31.15 7.19
CA GLY A 278 -20.08 29.93 6.82
C GLY A 278 -18.59 30.13 6.56
N THR A 279 -17.83 29.05 6.37
CA THR A 279 -16.37 29.10 6.24
C THR A 279 -15.90 29.90 5.04
N ARG A 280 -16.55 29.79 3.87
CA ARG A 280 -16.17 30.58 2.70
C ARG A 280 -16.25 32.08 2.99
N ALA A 281 -17.34 32.55 3.59
CA ALA A 281 -17.53 33.95 3.93
C ALA A 281 -16.55 34.41 5.02
N TYR A 282 -16.25 33.56 6.01
CA TYR A 282 -15.22 33.80 7.01
C TYR A 282 -13.84 34.00 6.38
N LEU A 283 -13.42 33.12 5.47
CA LEU A 283 -12.11 33.22 4.80
C LEU A 283 -12.02 34.48 3.93
N LEU A 284 -13.08 34.84 3.21
CA LEU A 284 -13.15 36.08 2.42
C LEU A 284 -13.05 37.32 3.31
N ALA A 285 -13.76 37.35 4.44
CA ALA A 285 -13.70 38.46 5.41
C ALA A 285 -12.30 38.67 6.01
N HIS A 286 -11.47 37.63 6.01
CA HIS A 286 -10.13 37.63 6.57
C HIS A 286 -9.01 37.63 5.51
N GLY A 287 -9.33 38.00 4.26
CA GLY A 287 -8.34 38.32 3.22
C GLY A 287 -8.15 37.27 2.13
N ALA A 288 -8.97 36.22 2.07
CA ALA A 288 -8.99 35.33 0.92
C ALA A 288 -9.67 35.97 -0.29
N THR A 289 -9.32 35.51 -1.49
CA THR A 289 -10.05 35.82 -2.72
C THR A 289 -10.89 34.62 -3.14
N GLY A 290 -12.03 34.85 -3.80
CA GLY A 290 -12.88 33.77 -4.30
C GLY A 290 -12.10 32.80 -5.19
N HIS A 291 -11.29 33.34 -6.10
CA HIS A 291 -10.45 32.55 -7.00
C HIS A 291 -9.45 31.65 -6.26
N ALA A 292 -8.82 32.11 -5.18
CA ALA A 292 -7.92 31.26 -4.40
C ALA A 292 -8.68 30.11 -3.72
N LEU A 293 -9.86 30.39 -3.16
CA LEU A 293 -10.69 29.36 -2.53
C LEU A 293 -11.20 28.35 -3.56
N ASP A 294 -11.61 28.80 -4.75
CA ASP A 294 -12.11 27.93 -5.81
C ASP A 294 -11.02 26.99 -6.33
N ARG A 295 -9.78 27.49 -6.53
CA ARG A 295 -8.64 26.63 -6.87
C ARG A 295 -8.38 25.55 -5.82
N LEU A 296 -8.48 25.90 -4.54
CA LEU A 296 -8.28 24.93 -3.47
C LEU A 296 -9.38 23.86 -3.48
N VAL A 297 -10.64 24.25 -3.70
CA VAL A 297 -11.77 23.32 -3.84
C VAL A 297 -11.57 22.38 -5.03
N GLU A 298 -11.18 22.91 -6.20
CA GLU A 298 -10.90 22.12 -7.40
C GLU A 298 -9.73 21.15 -7.22
N ALA A 299 -8.65 21.59 -6.56
CA ALA A 299 -7.48 20.76 -6.32
C ALA A 299 -7.77 19.61 -5.34
N LEU A 300 -8.66 19.82 -4.38
CA LEU A 300 -8.97 18.87 -3.32
C LEU A 300 -10.12 17.92 -3.62
N LEU A 301 -10.91 18.14 -4.66
CA LEU A 301 -12.07 17.29 -4.96
C LEU A 301 -11.88 16.43 -6.21
N VAL A 302 -12.47 15.25 -6.17
CA VAL A 302 -12.67 14.34 -7.31
C VAL A 302 -14.12 13.87 -7.32
N PRO A 303 -14.68 13.48 -8.49
CA PRO A 303 -15.99 12.83 -8.54
C PRO A 303 -16.04 11.63 -7.59
N ALA A 304 -17.17 11.39 -6.90
CA ALA A 304 -17.28 10.18 -6.10
C ALA A 304 -17.20 8.94 -6.99
N ASP A 305 -16.39 7.96 -6.59
CA ASP A 305 -16.24 6.71 -7.32
C ASP A 305 -17.39 5.74 -7.00
N THR A 306 -18.60 6.09 -7.44
CA THR A 306 -19.81 5.24 -7.31
C THR A 306 -19.99 4.34 -8.53
N PRO A 307 -20.64 3.17 -8.39
CA PRO A 307 -21.00 2.32 -9.53
C PRO A 307 -21.78 3.07 -10.63
N ALA A 308 -22.67 4.00 -10.24
CA ALA A 308 -23.42 4.84 -11.18
C ALA A 308 -22.51 5.80 -11.97
N SER A 309 -21.55 6.44 -11.29
CA SER A 309 -20.58 7.31 -11.97
C SER A 309 -19.64 6.53 -12.90
N ARG A 310 -19.29 5.28 -12.55
CA ARG A 310 -18.50 4.38 -13.42
C ARG A 310 -19.29 4.00 -14.66
N LEU A 311 -20.60 3.75 -14.52
CA LEU A 311 -21.50 3.47 -15.63
C LEU A 311 -21.64 4.67 -16.55
N GLU A 312 -21.87 5.88 -16.02
CA GLU A 312 -21.97 7.10 -16.84
C GLU A 312 -20.68 7.34 -17.65
N ARG A 313 -19.50 7.22 -17.00
CA ARG A 313 -18.21 7.28 -17.71
C ARG A 313 -18.03 6.17 -18.75
N ALA A 314 -18.55 4.96 -18.50
CA ALA A 314 -18.49 3.87 -19.47
C ALA A 314 -19.40 4.13 -20.68
N LEU A 315 -20.57 4.71 -20.46
CA LEU A 315 -21.53 5.09 -21.51
C LEU A 315 -21.03 6.27 -22.35
N GLU A 316 -20.26 7.19 -21.77
CA GLU A 316 -19.60 8.26 -22.54
C GLU A 316 -18.45 7.74 -23.43
N ARG A 317 -17.86 6.59 -23.10
CA ARG A 317 -16.76 5.96 -23.86
C ARG A 317 -17.22 5.11 -25.04
N THR A 318 -18.52 4.90 -25.23
CA THR A 318 -19.01 4.03 -26.31
C THR A 318 -19.01 4.73 -27.66
N SER A 319 -17.96 4.51 -28.44
CA SER A 319 -18.08 4.37 -29.89
C SER A 319 -17.63 2.94 -30.24
N VAL A 320 -18.55 2.08 -30.64
CA VAL A 320 -18.19 0.79 -31.24
C VAL A 320 -17.55 1.13 -32.59
N PRO A 321 -16.26 0.82 -32.82
CA PRO A 321 -15.65 1.10 -34.10
C PRO A 321 -16.36 0.31 -35.20
N ALA A 322 -16.59 0.93 -36.34
CA ALA A 322 -17.32 0.34 -37.47
C ALA A 322 -16.61 -0.87 -38.11
N SER A 323 -15.36 -1.15 -37.72
CA SER A 323 -14.60 -2.32 -38.14
C SER A 323 -13.71 -2.79 -36.99
N PRO A 324 -13.51 -4.11 -36.82
CA PRO A 324 -12.62 -4.64 -35.79
C PRO A 324 -11.18 -4.23 -36.09
N ASP A 325 -10.59 -3.42 -35.22
CA ASP A 325 -9.15 -3.18 -35.22
C ASP A 325 -8.45 -4.42 -34.65
N LEU A 326 -7.86 -5.22 -35.54
CA LEU A 326 -7.14 -6.45 -35.19
C LEU A 326 -5.87 -6.20 -34.37
N THR A 327 -5.43 -4.94 -34.24
CA THR A 327 -4.25 -4.52 -33.48
C THR A 327 -4.59 -3.87 -32.13
N ALA A 328 -5.87 -3.61 -31.85
CA ALA A 328 -6.33 -2.94 -30.62
C ALA A 328 -6.01 -3.71 -29.32
N TYR A 329 -5.73 -5.01 -29.42
CA TYR A 329 -5.41 -5.90 -28.30
C TYR A 329 -4.00 -6.47 -28.45
N THR A 330 -3.01 -5.60 -28.66
CA THR A 330 -1.59 -6.00 -28.62
C THR A 330 -1.12 -6.02 -27.18
N PRO A 331 -0.51 -7.13 -26.69
CA PRO A 331 0.05 -7.16 -25.34
C PRO A 331 1.22 -6.19 -25.22
N THR A 332 1.35 -5.60 -24.03
CA THR A 332 2.52 -4.76 -23.68
C THR A 332 3.75 -5.60 -23.39
N HIS A 333 3.53 -6.79 -22.82
CA HIS A 333 4.57 -7.75 -22.50
C HIS A 333 4.05 -9.18 -22.69
N THR A 334 4.90 -10.11 -23.10
CA THR A 334 4.62 -11.53 -23.24
C THR A 334 5.68 -12.33 -22.48
N LEU A 335 5.27 -13.05 -21.44
CA LEU A 335 6.11 -13.96 -20.66
C LEU A 335 5.76 -15.41 -21.01
N ILE A 336 6.73 -16.31 -20.94
CA ILE A 336 6.49 -17.75 -21.00
C ILE A 336 6.73 -18.35 -19.63
N GLN A 337 5.67 -18.88 -19.03
CA GLN A 337 5.74 -19.62 -17.78
C GLN A 337 5.91 -21.12 -18.06
N ILE A 338 6.95 -21.72 -17.50
CA ILE A 338 7.18 -23.17 -17.48
C ILE A 338 7.16 -23.59 -16.00
N SER A 339 6.53 -24.70 -15.67
CA SER A 339 6.44 -25.14 -14.26
C SER A 339 6.74 -26.62 -14.12
N ASP A 340 7.20 -27.00 -12.93
CA ASP A 340 7.34 -28.38 -12.47
C ASP A 340 8.09 -29.22 -13.51
N THR A 341 9.33 -28.80 -13.80
CA THR A 341 10.19 -29.46 -14.80
C THR A 341 10.73 -30.78 -14.30
N HIS A 342 10.88 -30.94 -12.98
CA HIS A 342 11.38 -32.17 -12.34
C HIS A 342 12.60 -32.76 -13.07
N ILE A 343 13.60 -31.92 -13.35
CA ILE A 343 14.83 -32.40 -13.98
C ILE A 343 15.51 -33.38 -13.03
N VAL A 344 15.87 -34.55 -13.57
CA VAL A 344 16.57 -35.63 -12.87
C VAL A 344 18.05 -35.65 -13.26
N ARG A 345 18.86 -36.54 -12.66
CA ARG A 345 20.27 -36.70 -13.08
C ARG A 345 20.37 -37.37 -14.45
N GLU A 346 21.56 -37.29 -15.04
CA GLU A 346 21.84 -37.97 -16.31
C GLU A 346 21.53 -39.48 -16.20
N ASP A 347 20.99 -40.04 -17.28
CA ASP A 347 20.52 -41.43 -17.37
C ASP A 347 19.38 -41.86 -16.42
N GLU A 348 18.79 -40.94 -15.66
CA GLU A 348 17.59 -41.21 -14.85
C GLU A 348 16.31 -40.88 -15.61
N LEU A 349 15.23 -41.57 -15.25
CA LEU A 349 13.86 -41.25 -15.69
C LEU A 349 13.03 -40.86 -14.48
N LEU A 350 12.29 -39.76 -14.58
CA LEU A 350 11.30 -39.35 -13.59
C LEU A 350 10.25 -40.46 -13.45
N HIS A 351 10.03 -40.91 -12.21
CA HIS A 351 9.20 -42.07 -11.87
C HIS A 351 9.54 -43.35 -12.66
N GLY A 352 10.77 -43.49 -13.16
CA GLY A 352 11.22 -44.61 -13.99
C GLY A 352 10.55 -44.67 -15.36
N LYS A 353 9.88 -43.59 -15.80
CA LYS A 353 9.03 -43.59 -17.01
C LYS A 353 9.21 -42.40 -17.93
N ILE A 354 9.55 -41.23 -17.39
CA ILE A 354 9.50 -39.96 -18.11
C ILE A 354 10.90 -39.37 -18.19
N ASP A 355 11.36 -39.07 -19.41
CA ASP A 355 12.56 -38.27 -19.63
C ASP A 355 12.18 -36.78 -19.54
N SER A 356 12.29 -36.20 -18.34
CA SER A 356 11.92 -34.81 -18.10
C SER A 356 12.84 -33.82 -18.83
N TYR A 357 14.09 -34.20 -19.07
CA TYR A 357 15.04 -33.40 -19.86
C TYR A 357 14.61 -33.32 -21.33
N ALA A 358 14.23 -34.45 -21.93
CA ALA A 358 13.72 -34.49 -23.29
C ALA A 358 12.41 -33.68 -23.45
N THR A 359 11.51 -33.78 -22.47
CA THR A 359 10.25 -33.01 -22.52
C THR A 359 10.48 -31.51 -22.43
N LEU A 360 11.38 -31.05 -21.53
CA LEU A 360 11.74 -29.62 -21.44
C LEU A 360 12.45 -29.14 -22.70
N ARG A 361 13.31 -29.97 -23.31
CA ARG A 361 13.93 -29.65 -24.60
C ARG A 361 12.87 -29.40 -25.68
N THR A 362 11.84 -30.24 -25.77
CA THR A 362 10.73 -30.04 -26.71
C THR A 362 9.99 -28.72 -26.47
N VAL A 363 9.74 -28.35 -25.21
CA VAL A 363 9.13 -27.04 -24.86
C VAL A 363 9.97 -25.88 -25.42
N LEU A 364 11.28 -25.91 -25.16
CA LEU A 364 12.19 -24.86 -25.61
C LEU A 364 12.28 -24.78 -27.13
N GLU A 365 12.33 -25.92 -27.82
CA GLU A 365 12.30 -26.00 -29.28
C GLU A 365 11.01 -25.43 -29.87
N GLN A 366 9.84 -25.68 -29.24
CA GLN A 366 8.56 -25.10 -29.64
C GLN A 366 8.54 -23.58 -29.49
N ILE A 367 9.08 -23.06 -28.38
CA ILE A 367 9.16 -21.61 -28.12
C ILE A 367 10.06 -20.93 -29.17
N GLU A 368 11.22 -21.49 -29.47
CA GLU A 368 12.12 -20.95 -30.51
C GLU A 368 11.50 -21.01 -31.90
N ALA A 369 10.87 -22.13 -32.25
CA ALA A 369 10.25 -22.31 -33.56
C ALA A 369 9.05 -21.38 -33.78
N ALA A 370 8.36 -20.95 -32.71
CA ALA A 370 7.23 -20.04 -32.80
C ALA A 370 7.61 -18.63 -33.32
N GLY A 371 8.89 -18.24 -33.22
CA GLY A 371 9.39 -16.94 -33.72
C GLY A 371 8.75 -15.71 -33.08
N THR A 372 7.97 -15.89 -32.02
CA THR A 372 7.29 -14.81 -31.28
C THR A 372 8.29 -14.16 -30.33
N THR A 373 8.33 -12.83 -30.30
CA THR A 373 9.13 -12.10 -29.32
C THR A 373 8.52 -12.28 -27.92
N ILE A 374 9.35 -12.65 -26.95
CA ILE A 374 8.97 -12.83 -25.55
C ILE A 374 9.93 -12.02 -24.67
N ASP A 375 9.43 -11.55 -23.53
CA ASP A 375 10.20 -10.66 -22.65
C ASP A 375 10.84 -11.39 -21.47
N ALA A 376 10.37 -12.59 -21.10
CA ALA A 376 11.06 -13.46 -20.15
C ALA A 376 10.59 -14.92 -20.23
N LEU A 377 11.49 -15.82 -19.82
CA LEU A 377 11.14 -17.18 -19.39
C LEU A 377 11.01 -17.19 -17.87
N LEU A 378 9.87 -17.65 -17.34
CA LEU A 378 9.59 -17.72 -15.91
C LEU A 378 9.36 -19.17 -15.50
N LEU A 379 10.26 -19.74 -14.71
CA LEU A 379 10.15 -21.12 -14.22
C LEU A 379 9.60 -21.15 -12.79
N THR A 380 8.37 -21.61 -12.59
CA THR A 380 7.64 -21.48 -11.30
C THR A 380 7.80 -22.66 -10.33
N GLY A 381 9.04 -23.12 -10.15
CA GLY A 381 9.41 -24.11 -9.12
C GLY A 381 9.28 -25.57 -9.55
N ASP A 382 9.73 -26.46 -8.64
CA ASP A 382 10.00 -27.88 -8.84
C ASP A 382 10.89 -28.08 -10.08
N LEU A 383 12.00 -27.34 -10.05
CA LEU A 383 12.97 -27.26 -11.13
C LEU A 383 13.73 -28.60 -11.27
N ALA A 384 14.25 -29.10 -10.15
CA ALA A 384 14.88 -30.41 -10.03
C ALA A 384 14.04 -31.34 -9.13
N ASP A 385 13.88 -32.61 -9.52
CA ASP A 385 13.01 -33.55 -8.79
C ASP A 385 13.51 -33.88 -7.37
N SER A 386 14.82 -33.95 -7.20
CA SER A 386 15.45 -34.33 -5.94
C SER A 386 16.33 -33.24 -5.33
N GLY A 387 16.26 -32.01 -5.87
CA GLY A 387 17.03 -30.86 -5.38
C GLY A 387 18.55 -30.99 -5.54
N ASP A 388 19.00 -31.80 -6.50
CA ASP A 388 20.41 -32.12 -6.67
C ASP A 388 21.19 -31.12 -7.54
N LEU A 389 22.44 -30.85 -7.15
CA LEU A 389 23.34 -29.94 -7.87
C LEU A 389 23.46 -30.28 -9.37
N ALA A 390 23.63 -31.56 -9.69
CA ALA A 390 23.78 -32.02 -11.07
C ALA A 390 22.52 -31.78 -11.91
N ALA A 391 21.32 -31.94 -11.34
CA ALA A 391 20.08 -31.66 -12.04
C ALA A 391 19.92 -30.17 -12.35
N TYR A 392 20.31 -29.29 -11.43
CA TYR A 392 20.34 -27.85 -11.68
C TYR A 392 21.33 -27.44 -12.78
N GLN A 393 22.52 -28.03 -12.80
CA GLN A 393 23.49 -27.78 -13.87
C GLN A 393 22.94 -28.22 -15.23
N ARG A 394 22.29 -29.39 -15.30
CA ARG A 394 21.62 -29.86 -16.53
C ARG A 394 20.49 -28.94 -16.97
N LEU A 395 19.67 -28.46 -16.03
CA LEU A 395 18.62 -27.48 -16.32
C LEU A 395 19.21 -26.19 -16.89
N ARG A 396 20.26 -25.67 -16.26
CA ARG A 396 20.99 -24.47 -16.71
C ARG A 396 21.48 -24.63 -18.14
N ASP A 397 22.22 -25.70 -18.39
CA ASP A 397 22.88 -25.98 -19.66
C ASP A 397 21.86 -26.18 -20.80
N LEU A 398 20.62 -26.55 -20.47
CA LEU A 398 19.52 -26.65 -21.42
C LEU A 398 18.81 -25.31 -21.67
N VAL A 399 18.50 -24.56 -20.62
CA VAL A 399 17.64 -23.35 -20.69
C VAL A 399 18.42 -22.10 -21.11
N GLU A 400 19.59 -21.85 -20.52
CA GLU A 400 20.34 -20.59 -20.74
C GLU A 400 20.71 -20.35 -22.22
N PRO A 401 21.19 -21.35 -23.00
CA PRO A 401 21.51 -21.11 -24.40
C PRO A 401 20.30 -20.73 -25.25
N VAL A 402 19.13 -21.27 -24.93
CA VAL A 402 17.86 -20.95 -25.60
C VAL A 402 17.42 -19.55 -25.24
N ALA A 403 17.41 -19.22 -23.95
CA ALA A 403 17.07 -17.89 -23.46
C ALA A 403 17.95 -16.79 -24.08
N ALA A 404 19.25 -17.05 -24.21
CA ALA A 404 20.19 -16.14 -24.87
C ALA A 404 19.87 -15.91 -26.36
N ARG A 405 19.40 -16.94 -27.09
CA ARG A 405 18.99 -16.79 -28.49
C ARG A 405 17.65 -16.06 -28.63
N LEU A 406 16.74 -16.25 -27.68
CA LEU A 406 15.47 -15.53 -27.60
C LEU A 406 15.66 -14.07 -27.16
N GLY A 407 16.80 -13.72 -26.56
CA GLY A 407 17.03 -12.39 -25.98
C GLY A 407 16.22 -12.14 -24.71
N ALA A 408 15.74 -13.20 -24.05
CA ALA A 408 14.84 -13.13 -22.91
C ALA A 408 15.54 -13.56 -21.61
N PRO A 409 15.50 -12.79 -20.52
CA PRO A 409 15.99 -13.23 -19.21
C PRO A 409 15.22 -14.44 -18.70
N VAL A 410 15.89 -15.26 -17.88
CA VAL A 410 15.28 -16.40 -17.19
C VAL A 410 15.10 -16.07 -15.71
N LEU A 411 13.87 -16.21 -15.24
CA LEU A 411 13.44 -15.95 -13.87
C LEU A 411 13.05 -17.27 -13.23
N TYR A 412 13.50 -17.53 -12.00
CA TYR A 412 13.30 -18.81 -11.34
C TYR A 412 12.59 -18.62 -9.99
N ALA A 413 11.47 -19.30 -9.79
CA ALA A 413 10.96 -19.61 -8.46
C ALA A 413 11.48 -20.98 -8.02
N VAL A 414 11.58 -21.19 -6.71
CA VAL A 414 11.91 -22.50 -6.14
C VAL A 414 10.64 -23.20 -5.64
N GLY A 415 10.55 -24.51 -5.88
CA GLY A 415 9.46 -25.37 -5.41
C GLY A 415 9.86 -26.30 -4.28
N ASN A 416 8.91 -27.10 -3.80
CA ASN A 416 9.16 -27.96 -2.64
C ASN A 416 10.10 -29.14 -2.90
N HIS A 417 10.31 -29.54 -4.16
CA HIS A 417 11.34 -30.50 -4.55
C HIS A 417 12.73 -29.86 -4.62
N ASP A 418 12.79 -28.54 -4.69
CA ASP A 418 14.04 -27.82 -4.81
C ASP A 418 14.80 -27.67 -3.48
N SER A 419 16.13 -27.65 -3.57
CA SER A 419 17.01 -27.37 -2.45
C SER A 419 17.78 -26.08 -2.67
N ARG A 420 17.47 -25.06 -1.84
CA ARG A 420 17.99 -23.68 -1.94
C ARG A 420 19.51 -23.56 -2.15
N GLY A 421 20.32 -24.34 -1.43
CA GLY A 421 21.78 -24.32 -1.55
C GLY A 421 22.28 -24.85 -2.90
N PRO A 422 22.00 -26.13 -3.24
CA PRO A 422 22.30 -26.70 -4.55
C PRO A 422 21.71 -25.92 -5.73
N PHE A 423 20.51 -25.37 -5.59
CA PHE A 423 19.90 -24.48 -6.59
C PHE A 423 20.79 -23.27 -6.87
N ARG A 424 21.21 -22.53 -5.84
CA ARG A 424 22.08 -21.35 -6.00
C ARG A 424 23.42 -21.72 -6.65
N ALA A 425 24.05 -22.80 -6.19
CA ALA A 425 25.36 -23.22 -6.70
C ALA A 425 25.29 -23.76 -8.14
N GLY A 426 24.29 -24.60 -8.43
CA GLY A 426 24.18 -25.33 -9.69
C GLY A 426 23.53 -24.53 -10.81
N LEU A 427 22.49 -23.75 -10.49
CA LEU A 427 21.71 -22.99 -11.46
C LEU A 427 22.21 -21.54 -11.57
N LEU A 428 22.49 -20.87 -10.46
CA LEU A 428 22.85 -19.43 -10.46
C LEU A 428 24.36 -19.17 -10.42
N GLY A 429 25.18 -20.19 -10.12
CA GLY A 429 26.61 -20.01 -9.87
C GLY A 429 26.92 -19.15 -8.64
N ALA A 430 25.97 -19.05 -7.70
CA ALA A 430 26.05 -18.23 -6.50
C ALA A 430 26.42 -19.08 -5.26
N GLU A 431 26.90 -18.40 -4.21
CA GLU A 431 27.21 -19.05 -2.93
C GLU A 431 25.96 -19.78 -2.35
N PRO A 432 26.10 -21.02 -1.88
CA PRO A 432 24.98 -21.80 -1.36
C PRO A 432 24.51 -21.24 -0.02
N THR A 433 23.21 -20.96 0.10
CA THR A 433 22.58 -20.54 1.35
C THR A 433 21.20 -21.19 1.53
N ALA A 434 20.71 -21.23 2.77
CA ALA A 434 19.37 -21.71 3.12
C ALA A 434 18.31 -20.59 3.14
N GLU A 435 18.71 -19.34 2.88
CA GLU A 435 17.82 -18.19 2.89
C GLU A 435 16.75 -18.31 1.79
N PRO A 436 15.52 -17.82 2.03
CA PRO A 436 14.51 -17.70 0.99
C PRO A 436 15.05 -17.02 -0.27
N TYR A 437 14.60 -17.47 -1.45
CA TYR A 437 14.97 -16.89 -2.74
C TYR A 437 13.87 -15.95 -3.28
N ASP A 438 13.59 -14.89 -2.53
CA ASP A 438 12.67 -13.83 -2.95
C ASP A 438 13.43 -12.76 -3.76
N HIS A 439 12.86 -12.30 -4.86
CA HIS A 439 13.48 -11.23 -5.66
C HIS A 439 12.47 -10.47 -6.53
N VAL A 440 12.90 -9.29 -6.97
CA VAL A 440 12.19 -8.47 -7.96
C VAL A 440 13.04 -8.39 -9.22
N HIS A 441 12.40 -8.57 -10.37
CA HIS A 441 12.98 -8.33 -11.69
C HIS A 441 12.13 -7.31 -12.44
N TRP A 442 12.79 -6.40 -13.16
CA TRP A 442 12.12 -5.38 -13.98
C TRP A 442 12.36 -5.69 -15.45
N ILE A 443 11.28 -5.73 -16.20
CA ILE A 443 11.26 -5.88 -17.66
C ILE A 443 10.66 -4.57 -18.17
N ASP A 444 11.52 -3.65 -18.60
CA ASP A 444 11.13 -2.27 -18.92
C ASP A 444 10.27 -1.64 -17.81
N ASP A 445 8.96 -1.47 -18.03
CA ASP A 445 8.02 -0.88 -17.09
C ASP A 445 7.10 -1.89 -16.37
N LEU A 446 7.30 -3.20 -16.63
CA LEU A 446 6.70 -4.32 -15.92
C LEU A 446 7.57 -4.79 -14.77
N ARG A 447 6.95 -4.99 -13.60
CA ARG A 447 7.60 -5.61 -12.45
C ARG A 447 7.21 -7.09 -12.34
N VAL A 448 8.19 -7.97 -12.20
CA VAL A 448 7.98 -9.39 -11.85
C VAL A 448 8.53 -9.61 -10.45
N ILE A 449 7.66 -10.01 -9.52
CA ILE A 449 8.06 -10.37 -8.15
C ILE A 449 8.00 -11.89 -8.03
N VAL A 450 9.06 -12.51 -7.54
CA VAL A 450 9.12 -13.96 -7.31
C VAL A 450 9.25 -14.21 -5.81
N LEU A 451 8.38 -15.07 -5.28
CA LEU A 451 8.37 -15.47 -3.86
C LEU A 451 8.74 -16.94 -3.68
N ASP A 452 9.64 -17.18 -2.75
CA ASP A 452 10.00 -18.50 -2.26
C ASP A 452 9.00 -18.94 -1.19
N THR A 453 8.09 -19.84 -1.58
CA THR A 453 7.06 -20.40 -0.69
C THR A 453 7.54 -21.69 0.00
N THR A 454 8.78 -22.11 -0.23
CA THR A 454 9.28 -23.42 0.19
C THR A 454 9.53 -23.48 1.69
N ARG A 455 9.29 -24.67 2.25
CA ARG A 455 9.54 -24.99 3.65
C ARG A 455 10.53 -26.16 3.69
N PRO A 456 11.78 -25.96 4.11
CA PRO A 456 12.76 -27.04 4.16
C PRO A 456 12.22 -28.29 4.89
N GLY A 457 12.23 -29.43 4.19
CA GLY A 457 11.73 -30.72 4.69
C GLY A 457 10.21 -30.88 4.73
N ARG A 458 9.44 -29.99 4.06
CA ARG A 458 7.98 -30.08 3.93
C ARG A 458 7.58 -29.87 2.47
N HIS A 459 6.52 -30.56 2.05
CA HIS A 459 5.91 -30.38 0.73
C HIS A 459 4.83 -29.30 0.67
N SER A 460 4.48 -28.69 1.81
CA SER A 460 3.53 -27.59 1.87
C SER A 460 4.21 -26.23 1.85
N GLY A 461 3.54 -25.23 1.29
CA GLY A 461 4.04 -23.87 1.19
C GLY A 461 3.74 -23.02 2.43
N ALA A 462 4.59 -22.03 2.71
CA ALA A 462 4.26 -20.92 3.61
C ALA A 462 5.09 -19.68 3.28
N LEU A 463 4.56 -18.50 3.61
CA LEU A 463 5.30 -17.24 3.59
C LEU A 463 5.54 -16.77 5.01
N SER A 464 6.77 -16.37 5.31
CA SER A 464 7.10 -15.77 6.60
C SER A 464 6.54 -14.35 6.73
N THR A 465 6.38 -13.87 7.96
CA THR A 465 6.02 -12.47 8.20
C THR A 465 7.04 -11.49 7.60
N ALA A 466 8.32 -11.86 7.53
CA ALA A 466 9.34 -11.05 6.90
C ALA A 466 9.12 -10.93 5.38
N GLN A 467 8.81 -12.03 4.71
CA GLN A 467 8.49 -12.05 3.28
C GLN A 467 7.22 -11.25 2.97
N LEU A 468 6.16 -11.40 3.77
CA LEU A 468 4.92 -10.64 3.58
C LEU A 468 5.12 -9.14 3.77
N ARG A 469 5.95 -8.72 4.75
CA ARG A 469 6.33 -7.31 4.93
C ARG A 469 7.16 -6.79 3.76
N TRP A 470 8.15 -7.56 3.34
CA TRP A 470 8.95 -7.21 2.17
C TRP A 470 8.09 -7.04 0.92
N LEU A 471 7.18 -7.98 0.67
CA LEU A 471 6.23 -7.90 -0.44
C LEU A 471 5.34 -6.65 -0.35
N ALA A 472 4.82 -6.34 0.84
CA ALA A 472 4.02 -5.14 1.06
C ALA A 472 4.81 -3.85 0.79
N ASP A 473 6.08 -3.81 1.21
CA ASP A 473 6.99 -2.69 0.95
C ASP A 473 7.26 -2.51 -0.55
N GLU A 474 7.49 -3.61 -1.29
CA GLU A 474 7.66 -3.57 -2.75
C GLU A 474 6.37 -3.08 -3.45
N LEU A 475 5.21 -3.61 -3.07
CA LEU A 475 3.91 -3.27 -3.67
C LEU A 475 3.38 -1.88 -3.26
N ALA A 476 4.00 -1.22 -2.28
CA ALA A 476 3.61 0.13 -1.86
C ALA A 476 3.75 1.16 -3.00
N THR A 477 4.65 0.93 -3.95
CA THR A 477 4.78 1.73 -5.18
C THR A 477 4.34 0.89 -6.38
N PRO A 478 3.34 1.32 -7.16
CA PRO A 478 2.90 0.59 -8.34
C PRO A 478 3.90 0.73 -9.50
N ALA A 479 4.03 -0.31 -10.31
CA ALA A 479 4.73 -0.28 -11.59
C ALA A 479 3.79 0.21 -12.72
N ALA A 480 4.34 0.83 -13.76
CA ALA A 480 3.53 1.47 -14.80
C ALA A 480 2.76 0.44 -15.66
N ALA A 481 3.41 -0.67 -16.04
CA ALA A 481 2.74 -1.81 -16.66
C ALA A 481 2.15 -2.80 -15.64
N GLY A 482 2.14 -2.45 -14.35
CA GLY A 482 1.68 -3.30 -13.25
C GLY A 482 2.70 -4.36 -12.83
N THR A 483 2.25 -5.29 -11.99
CA THR A 483 3.09 -6.33 -11.42
C THR A 483 2.59 -7.74 -11.76
N VAL A 484 3.50 -8.64 -12.16
CA VAL A 484 3.27 -10.09 -12.19
C VAL A 484 3.89 -10.69 -10.94
N LEU A 485 3.09 -11.42 -10.15
CA LEU A 485 3.59 -12.13 -8.98
C LEU A 485 3.76 -13.61 -9.33
N ALA A 486 4.89 -14.20 -8.99
CA ALA A 486 5.19 -15.60 -9.26
C ALA A 486 5.57 -16.31 -7.96
N LEU A 487 5.04 -17.52 -7.76
CA LEU A 487 5.38 -18.39 -6.65
C LEU A 487 5.16 -19.85 -7.06
N HIS A 488 5.51 -20.80 -6.19
CA HIS A 488 5.30 -22.21 -6.49
C HIS A 488 3.94 -22.73 -5.98
N HIS A 489 3.67 -22.64 -4.68
CA HIS A 489 2.47 -23.22 -4.06
C HIS A 489 1.22 -22.32 -4.27
N PRO A 490 0.19 -22.76 -5.01
CA PRO A 490 -0.93 -21.90 -5.34
C PRO A 490 -1.78 -21.54 -4.11
N PRO A 491 -2.28 -20.30 -4.01
CA PRO A 491 -3.15 -19.85 -2.92
C PRO A 491 -4.64 -20.09 -3.22
N VAL A 492 -4.97 -21.04 -4.10
CA VAL A 492 -6.34 -21.36 -4.51
C VAL A 492 -6.59 -22.87 -4.41
N PRO A 493 -7.82 -23.31 -4.07
CA PRO A 493 -8.13 -24.73 -3.94
C PRO A 493 -7.91 -25.52 -5.24
N SER A 494 -7.49 -26.77 -5.10
CA SER A 494 -7.40 -27.75 -6.18
C SER A 494 -8.63 -28.66 -6.23
N PRO A 495 -9.08 -29.09 -7.43
CA PRO A 495 -10.06 -30.16 -7.57
C PRO A 495 -9.57 -31.51 -7.03
N ILE A 496 -8.25 -31.67 -6.83
CA ILE A 496 -7.65 -32.89 -6.29
C ILE A 496 -7.45 -32.71 -4.78
N SER A 497 -8.25 -33.42 -3.98
CA SER A 497 -8.28 -33.21 -2.52
C SER A 497 -6.94 -33.39 -1.82
N LEU A 498 -6.08 -34.30 -2.31
CA LEU A 498 -4.74 -34.51 -1.74
C LEU A 498 -3.84 -33.28 -1.91
N VAL A 499 -3.94 -32.59 -3.06
CA VAL A 499 -3.15 -31.39 -3.36
C VAL A 499 -3.49 -30.26 -2.37
N ASN A 500 -4.74 -30.18 -1.90
CA ASN A 500 -5.15 -29.16 -0.92
C ASN A 500 -4.36 -29.19 0.40
N ALA A 501 -3.80 -30.35 0.78
CA ALA A 501 -2.96 -30.46 1.97
C ALA A 501 -1.53 -29.92 1.77
N LEU A 502 -1.14 -29.65 0.52
CA LEU A 502 0.19 -29.23 0.10
C LEU A 502 0.24 -27.77 -0.40
N LEU A 503 -0.92 -27.11 -0.49
CA LEU A 503 -1.02 -25.71 -0.92
C LEU A 503 -0.31 -24.73 0.04
N LEU A 504 -0.30 -23.46 -0.37
CA LEU A 504 0.17 -22.36 0.47
C LEU A 504 -0.66 -22.27 1.76
N ALA A 505 0.01 -22.30 2.90
CA ALA A 505 -0.62 -22.06 4.19
C ALA A 505 -0.98 -20.57 4.38
N GLU A 506 -2.12 -20.32 5.03
CA GLU A 506 -2.61 -18.99 5.40
C GLU A 506 -2.67 -18.01 4.20
N PRO A 507 -3.30 -18.40 3.06
CA PRO A 507 -3.36 -17.58 1.86
C PRO A 507 -4.06 -16.22 2.11
N GLU A 508 -4.93 -16.13 3.12
CA GLU A 508 -5.56 -14.87 3.53
C GLU A 508 -4.55 -13.77 3.88
N LYS A 509 -3.39 -14.11 4.45
CA LYS A 509 -2.34 -13.12 4.74
C LYS A 509 -1.71 -12.56 3.47
N LEU A 510 -1.56 -13.41 2.45
CA LEU A 510 -1.12 -12.95 1.13
C LEU A 510 -2.22 -12.08 0.49
N ALA A 511 -3.49 -12.49 0.60
CA ALA A 511 -4.63 -11.71 0.09
C ALA A 511 -4.65 -10.29 0.64
N ASP A 512 -4.42 -10.12 1.94
CA ASP A 512 -4.37 -8.82 2.61
C ASP A 512 -3.25 -7.92 2.05
N VAL A 513 -2.07 -8.50 1.76
CA VAL A 513 -0.94 -7.76 1.15
C VAL A 513 -1.22 -7.38 -0.30
N LEU A 514 -1.92 -8.23 -1.05
CA LEU A 514 -2.24 -7.98 -2.46
C LEU A 514 -3.41 -7.00 -2.67
N ALA A 515 -4.24 -6.79 -1.64
CA ALA A 515 -5.43 -5.96 -1.73
C ALA A 515 -5.09 -4.51 -2.15
N GLY A 516 -5.64 -4.07 -3.28
CA GLY A 516 -5.43 -2.72 -3.81
C GLY A 516 -4.05 -2.46 -4.42
N SER A 517 -3.22 -3.50 -4.57
CA SER A 517 -1.93 -3.42 -5.28
C SER A 517 -2.11 -3.37 -6.81
N ASP A 518 -1.00 -3.17 -7.53
CA ASP A 518 -0.94 -3.17 -8.99
C ASP A 518 -0.71 -4.58 -9.59
N VAL A 519 -0.83 -5.64 -8.79
CA VAL A 519 -0.65 -7.02 -9.25
C VAL A 519 -1.76 -7.40 -10.23
N LYS A 520 -1.37 -7.69 -11.48
CA LYS A 520 -2.28 -8.04 -12.58
C LYS A 520 -2.64 -9.51 -12.61
N ILE A 521 -1.70 -10.38 -12.22
CA ILE A 521 -1.88 -11.82 -12.16
C ILE A 521 -0.85 -12.44 -11.21
N LEU A 522 -1.26 -13.49 -10.51
CA LEU A 522 -0.40 -14.37 -9.73
C LEU A 522 -0.23 -15.69 -10.49
N LEU A 523 1.01 -16.07 -10.76
CA LEU A 523 1.41 -17.28 -11.47
C LEU A 523 1.95 -18.32 -10.47
N ALA A 524 1.42 -19.53 -10.52
CA ALA A 524 1.77 -20.64 -9.64
C ALA A 524 2.02 -21.95 -10.40
N GLY A 525 2.64 -22.92 -9.73
CA GLY A 525 2.91 -24.28 -10.21
C GLY A 525 2.29 -25.34 -9.29
N HIS A 526 3.07 -26.38 -8.96
CA HIS A 526 2.84 -27.37 -7.88
C HIS A 526 1.71 -28.37 -8.11
N ALA A 527 0.62 -27.95 -8.75
CA ALA A 527 -0.57 -28.79 -8.87
C ALA A 527 -0.50 -29.79 -10.04
N HIS A 528 0.42 -29.58 -11.00
CA HIS A 528 0.59 -30.36 -12.23
C HIS A 528 -0.64 -30.40 -13.13
N HIS A 529 -1.59 -29.48 -12.97
CA HIS A 529 -2.71 -29.27 -13.89
C HIS A 529 -2.97 -27.78 -14.04
N SER A 530 -3.39 -27.36 -15.22
CA SER A 530 -3.82 -25.98 -15.42
C SER A 530 -5.15 -25.71 -14.73
N SER A 531 -5.19 -24.66 -13.91
CA SER A 531 -6.42 -24.16 -13.31
C SER A 531 -6.34 -22.66 -13.05
N ALA A 532 -7.50 -22.02 -12.96
CA ALA A 532 -7.62 -20.60 -12.68
C ALA A 532 -8.50 -20.37 -11.45
N GLY A 533 -8.16 -19.33 -10.69
CA GLY A 533 -8.90 -18.87 -9.53
C GLY A 533 -8.64 -17.40 -9.25
N ALA A 534 -8.92 -16.96 -8.03
CA ALA A 534 -8.59 -15.62 -7.59
C ALA A 534 -8.30 -15.60 -6.09
N ILE A 535 -7.44 -14.68 -5.69
CA ILE A 535 -7.19 -14.32 -4.29
C ILE A 535 -7.59 -12.85 -4.09
N GLY A 536 -8.69 -12.62 -3.39
CA GLY A 536 -9.34 -11.31 -3.40
C GLY A 536 -9.72 -10.89 -4.82
N ALA A 537 -9.19 -9.76 -5.29
CA ALA A 537 -9.40 -9.26 -6.65
C ALA A 537 -8.31 -9.68 -7.65
N VAL A 538 -7.24 -10.35 -7.20
CA VAL A 538 -6.10 -10.72 -8.05
C VAL A 538 -6.35 -12.09 -8.71
N PRO A 539 -6.35 -12.17 -10.05
CA PRO A 539 -6.45 -13.45 -10.76
C PRO A 539 -5.25 -14.35 -10.45
N VAL A 540 -5.50 -15.65 -10.30
CA VAL A 540 -4.49 -16.68 -10.07
C VAL A 540 -4.52 -17.66 -11.23
N TRP A 541 -3.36 -17.89 -11.85
CA TRP A 541 -3.16 -18.95 -12.81
C TRP A 541 -2.20 -19.99 -12.24
N VAL A 542 -2.65 -21.23 -12.19
CA VAL A 542 -1.84 -22.39 -11.84
C VAL A 542 -1.47 -23.08 -13.14
N ALA A 543 -0.19 -23.11 -13.48
CA ALA A 543 0.28 -23.77 -14.68
C ALA A 543 0.29 -25.30 -14.49
N GLY A 544 0.04 -26.02 -15.58
CA GLY A 544 0.38 -27.43 -15.65
C GLY A 544 1.90 -27.64 -15.62
N SER A 545 2.27 -28.90 -15.38
CA SER A 545 3.67 -29.32 -15.38
C SER A 545 4.14 -29.58 -16.82
N SER A 546 5.39 -29.21 -17.07
CA SER A 546 6.09 -29.60 -18.29
C SER A 546 6.52 -31.07 -18.28
N ALA A 547 6.71 -31.70 -17.12
CA ALA A 547 7.12 -33.09 -17.02
C ALA A 547 5.95 -34.08 -17.19
N TYR A 548 4.88 -33.93 -16.40
CA TYR A 548 3.71 -34.81 -16.44
C TYR A 548 2.47 -34.16 -15.81
N ARG A 549 1.27 -34.52 -16.26
CA ARG A 549 0.02 -33.91 -15.75
C ARG A 549 -0.64 -34.70 -14.63
N ALA A 550 -1.33 -34.01 -13.73
CA ALA A 550 -2.24 -34.63 -12.78
C ALA A 550 -3.64 -34.84 -13.39
N GLY A 551 -4.22 -36.02 -13.19
CA GLY A 551 -5.59 -36.31 -13.57
C GLY A 551 -6.59 -35.61 -12.65
N THR A 552 -7.38 -34.68 -13.21
CA THR A 552 -8.38 -33.89 -12.45
C THR A 552 -9.77 -34.53 -12.42
N ILE A 553 -9.99 -35.59 -13.22
CA ILE A 553 -11.21 -36.39 -13.24
C ILE A 553 -10.82 -37.84 -12.94
N GLY A 554 -11.26 -38.36 -11.79
CA GLY A 554 -10.94 -39.71 -11.35
C GLY A 554 -11.46 -40.00 -9.93
N PRO A 555 -11.17 -41.21 -9.40
CA PRO A 555 -11.52 -41.56 -8.02
C PRO A 555 -10.87 -40.61 -7.00
N THR A 556 -11.65 -40.16 -6.01
CA THR A 556 -11.20 -39.17 -5.00
C THR A 556 -10.16 -39.70 -4.01
N ASP A 557 -9.97 -41.02 -3.96
CA ASP A 557 -8.99 -41.72 -3.13
C ASP A 557 -7.64 -41.94 -3.83
N ARG A 558 -7.45 -41.40 -5.04
CA ARG A 558 -6.23 -41.60 -5.85
C ARG A 558 -5.67 -40.30 -6.42
N PHE A 559 -4.35 -40.22 -6.46
CA PHE A 559 -3.61 -39.23 -7.23
C PHE A 559 -3.04 -39.91 -8.48
N THR A 560 -3.41 -39.43 -9.67
CA THR A 560 -3.02 -40.07 -10.94
C THR A 560 -2.14 -39.13 -11.76
N GLY A 561 -0.90 -39.55 -12.02
CA GLY A 561 -0.02 -38.90 -13.00
C GLY A 561 -0.28 -39.43 -14.41
N LEU A 562 -0.34 -38.54 -15.40
CA LEU A 562 -0.60 -38.79 -16.80
C LEU A 562 0.57 -38.28 -17.65
N ALA A 563 0.91 -39.02 -18.70
CA ALA A 563 1.93 -38.57 -19.65
C ALA A 563 1.46 -37.34 -20.44
N GLY A 564 2.46 -36.61 -20.94
CA GLY A 564 2.28 -35.31 -21.60
C GLY A 564 2.31 -34.17 -20.58
N GLY A 565 2.65 -32.98 -21.07
CA GLY A 565 2.76 -31.76 -20.29
C GLY A 565 2.31 -30.55 -21.08
N GLU A 566 2.42 -29.40 -20.45
CA GLU A 566 2.08 -28.11 -21.02
C GLU A 566 2.98 -27.02 -20.43
N TYR A 567 3.03 -25.88 -21.10
CA TYR A 567 3.58 -24.63 -20.57
C TYR A 567 2.56 -23.52 -20.80
N THR A 568 2.80 -22.33 -20.27
CA THR A 568 1.84 -21.22 -20.33
C THR A 568 2.44 -20.01 -21.03
N ARG A 569 1.71 -19.41 -21.96
CA ARG A 569 1.96 -18.05 -22.44
C ARG A 569 1.17 -17.06 -21.60
N VAL A 570 1.82 -16.00 -21.10
CA VAL A 570 1.21 -14.95 -20.30
C VAL A 570 1.37 -13.61 -21.01
N ASP A 571 0.26 -13.04 -21.44
CA ASP A 571 0.21 -11.75 -22.13
C ASP A 571 -0.32 -10.66 -21.18
N VAL A 572 0.48 -9.62 -20.94
CA VAL A 572 0.15 -8.50 -20.06
C VAL A 572 -0.40 -7.33 -20.89
N TYR A 573 -1.58 -6.85 -20.50
CA TYR A 573 -2.29 -5.72 -21.11
C TYR A 573 -2.44 -4.57 -20.10
N PRO A 574 -2.72 -3.34 -20.54
CA PRO A 574 -2.95 -2.22 -19.62
C PRO A 574 -4.02 -2.52 -18.55
N ALA A 575 -5.08 -3.23 -18.91
CA ALA A 575 -6.22 -3.52 -18.04
C ALA A 575 -6.13 -4.87 -17.27
N GLY A 576 -5.12 -5.71 -17.50
CA GLY A 576 -5.04 -7.04 -16.88
C GLY A 576 -4.02 -7.95 -17.57
N ALA A 577 -4.16 -9.26 -17.40
CA ALA A 577 -3.32 -10.25 -18.08
C ALA A 577 -4.15 -11.45 -18.55
N VAL A 578 -3.65 -12.16 -19.55
CA VAL A 578 -4.23 -13.39 -20.10
C VAL A 578 -3.19 -14.49 -20.00
N ALA A 579 -3.58 -15.64 -19.45
CA ALA A 579 -2.75 -16.85 -19.42
C ALA A 579 -3.36 -17.91 -20.34
N THR A 580 -2.54 -18.51 -21.20
CA THR A 580 -2.94 -19.51 -22.19
C THR A 580 -2.07 -20.75 -22.03
N ALA A 581 -2.70 -21.89 -21.70
CA ALA A 581 -2.02 -23.19 -21.67
C ALA A 581 -1.68 -23.66 -23.09
N ILE A 582 -0.45 -24.12 -23.29
CA ILE A 582 0.08 -24.63 -24.56
C ILE A 582 0.54 -26.08 -24.35
N PRO A 583 -0.11 -27.06 -24.99
CA PRO A 583 0.27 -28.46 -24.87
C PRO A 583 1.61 -28.74 -25.57
N ILE A 584 2.42 -29.64 -24.99
CA ILE A 584 3.73 -30.03 -25.55
C ILE A 584 3.58 -31.03 -26.71
N ALA A 585 2.44 -31.76 -26.77
CA ALA A 585 2.25 -32.81 -27.76
C ALA A 585 2.22 -32.28 -29.20
N ASP A 586 2.70 -33.09 -30.15
CA ASP A 586 2.55 -32.81 -31.57
C ASP A 586 1.07 -32.66 -31.92
N THR A 587 0.71 -31.51 -32.47
CA THR A 587 -0.66 -31.20 -32.90
C THR A 587 -0.68 -31.12 -34.43
N GLU A 588 -1.67 -31.77 -35.04
CA GLU A 588 -1.91 -31.63 -36.48
C GLU A 588 -2.40 -30.21 -36.79
N VAL A 589 -1.69 -29.50 -37.67
CA VAL A 589 -2.11 -28.15 -38.10
C VAL A 589 -3.33 -28.27 -39.01
N ILE A 590 -4.50 -27.89 -38.50
CA ILE A 590 -5.76 -27.97 -39.26
C ILE A 590 -5.90 -26.83 -40.28
N TYR A 591 -5.35 -25.65 -39.98
CA TYR A 591 -5.30 -24.51 -40.88
C TYR A 591 -4.12 -23.60 -40.52
N ASP A 592 -3.48 -23.03 -41.56
CA ASP A 592 -2.48 -21.98 -41.45
C ASP A 592 -2.87 -20.90 -42.46
N ARG A 593 -3.31 -19.75 -41.95
CA ARG A 593 -3.84 -18.63 -42.74
C ARG A 593 -3.33 -17.33 -42.15
N ASN A 594 -2.95 -16.41 -43.02
CA ASN A 594 -2.48 -15.09 -42.57
C ASN A 594 -3.65 -14.18 -42.15
N ILE A 595 -3.32 -13.05 -41.50
CA ILE A 595 -4.29 -12.08 -41.01
C ILE A 595 -5.16 -11.51 -42.14
N GLU A 596 -4.62 -11.32 -43.34
CA GLU A 596 -5.39 -10.81 -44.48
C GLU A 596 -6.44 -11.82 -44.96
N GLU A 597 -6.10 -13.10 -44.98
CA GLU A 597 -7.03 -14.19 -45.30
C GLU A 597 -8.13 -14.29 -44.26
N MET A 598 -7.79 -14.16 -42.97
CA MET A 598 -8.77 -14.16 -41.89
C MET A 598 -9.66 -12.91 -41.89
N ALA A 599 -9.12 -11.73 -42.20
CA ALA A 599 -9.89 -10.50 -42.34
C ALA A 599 -10.90 -10.59 -43.49
N LYS A 600 -10.52 -11.19 -44.62
CA LYS A 600 -11.45 -11.46 -45.74
C LYS A 600 -12.58 -12.39 -45.32
N ILE A 601 -12.29 -13.47 -44.59
CA ILE A 601 -13.31 -14.39 -44.05
C ILE A 601 -14.24 -13.66 -43.08
N ALA A 602 -13.68 -12.90 -42.15
CA ALA A 602 -14.46 -12.13 -41.16
C ALA A 602 -15.39 -11.10 -41.83
N SER A 603 -14.91 -10.41 -42.87
CA SER A 603 -15.72 -9.44 -43.63
C SER A 603 -16.87 -10.07 -44.40
N ALA A 604 -16.82 -11.38 -44.69
CA ALA A 604 -17.93 -12.10 -45.31
C ALA A 604 -19.06 -12.44 -44.33
N TYR A 605 -18.82 -12.29 -43.01
CA TYR A 605 -19.81 -12.49 -41.94
C TYR A 605 -20.36 -11.17 -41.36
N ALA A 606 -19.83 -10.02 -41.78
CA ALA A 606 -20.31 -8.68 -41.44
C ALA A 606 -21.34 -8.21 -42.47
#